data_AF-A0A7C5LMY3-F1
#
_entry.id   AF-A0A7C5LMY3-F1
#
_cell.length_a   1.000
_cell.length_b   1.000
_cell.length_c   1.000
_cell.angle_alpha   90.00
_cell.angle_beta   90.00
_cell.angle_gamma   90.00
#
_symmetry.space_group_name_H-M   'P 1'
#
loop_
_entity.id
_entity.type
_entity.pdbx_description
1 polymer ?
#
loop_
_entity_poly.entity_id
_entity_poly.type
_entity_poly.pdbx_seq_one_letter_code
_entity_poly.pdbx_strand_id
1 'polypeptide(L)'
;MTQTPEVPEPKGQVADAVRGNWVDRRAPAPLRPYLRLSRADRPIGTWLLLLPCWWGLLLAIGHTGRASLYDAWIALGCAAGAWLMRGAGCTWNDITDRHIDAQVERTASRPIPSGQVSARQAAVWMGLQAAIAFAILLTFNRAAIVIGVASLL
;
A
#
# COMPACT_ATOMS: atom_id res chain seq x y z
N MET A 1 -14.14 41.80 1.83
CA MET A 1 -13.60 40.47 2.17
C MET A 1 -14.62 39.45 1.70
N THR A 2 -14.38 38.85 0.53
CA THR A 2 -15.35 37.98 -0.14
C THR A 2 -15.28 36.59 0.51
N GLN A 3 -16.30 36.24 1.29
CA GLN A 3 -16.43 34.91 1.87
C GLN A 3 -16.59 33.90 0.72
N THR A 4 -15.62 33.00 0.59
CA THR A 4 -15.70 31.89 -0.37
C THR A 4 -16.72 30.89 0.17
N PRO A 5 -17.63 30.34 -0.66
CA PRO A 5 -18.62 29.39 -0.17
C PRO A 5 -17.91 28.13 0.34
N GLU A 6 -18.05 27.81 1.63
CA GLU A 6 -17.68 26.51 2.18
C GLU A 6 -18.52 25.43 1.50
N VAL A 7 -17.90 24.71 0.58
CA VAL A 7 -18.46 23.48 0.03
C VAL A 7 -18.54 22.49 1.20
N PRO A 8 -19.70 21.86 1.48
CA PRO A 8 -19.81 20.93 2.59
C PRO A 8 -18.81 19.80 2.40
N GLU A 9 -17.90 19.62 3.35
CA GLU A 9 -16.96 18.51 3.32
C GLU A 9 -17.74 17.19 3.30
N PRO A 10 -17.52 16.31 2.31
CA PRO A 10 -18.17 15.01 2.31
C PRO A 10 -17.64 14.22 3.52
N LYS A 11 -18.52 13.95 4.47
CA LYS A 11 -18.24 13.15 5.68
C LYS A 11 -17.35 11.96 5.35
N GLY A 12 -16.14 11.94 5.91
CA GLY A 12 -15.18 10.84 5.79
C GLY A 12 -14.01 11.08 4.84
N GLN A 13 -13.71 12.32 4.44
CA GLN A 13 -12.45 12.63 3.76
C GLN A 13 -11.29 12.59 4.77
N VAL A 14 -10.33 11.70 4.57
CA VAL A 14 -9.09 11.69 5.38
C VAL A 14 -8.30 12.93 4.96
N ALA A 15 -7.94 13.79 5.93
CA ALA A 15 -7.36 15.12 5.68
C ALA A 15 -6.12 15.12 4.77
N ASP A 16 -5.39 14.00 4.72
CA ASP A 16 -4.18 13.85 3.92
C ASP A 16 -4.41 13.15 2.55
N ALA A 17 -5.65 12.79 2.17
CA ALA A 17 -5.93 12.12 0.90
C ALA A 17 -5.93 13.12 -0.28
N VAL A 18 -5.32 12.72 -1.40
CA VAL A 18 -5.27 13.56 -2.61
C VAL A 18 -6.70 13.79 -3.13
N ARG A 19 -7.11 15.06 -3.29
CA ARG A 19 -8.44 15.42 -3.82
C ARG A 19 -8.63 14.82 -5.21
N GLY A 20 -9.71 14.04 -5.38
CA GLY A 20 -10.05 13.41 -6.66
C GLY A 20 -9.32 12.08 -6.95
N ASN A 21 -8.82 11.38 -5.93
CA ASN A 21 -8.15 10.10 -6.11
C ASN A 21 -9.06 9.04 -6.80
N TRP A 22 -8.43 8.03 -7.40
CA TRP A 22 -9.13 6.97 -8.12
C TRP A 22 -9.93 6.04 -7.18
N VAL A 23 -9.52 5.90 -5.92
CA VAL A 23 -10.22 5.12 -4.88
C VAL A 23 -11.61 5.74 -4.61
N ASP A 24 -11.69 7.06 -4.53
CA ASP A 24 -12.93 7.79 -4.29
C ASP A 24 -13.84 7.79 -5.51
N ARG A 25 -13.26 7.74 -6.72
CA ARG A 25 -13.99 7.72 -8.00
C ARG A 25 -14.45 6.34 -8.45
N ARG A 26 -13.65 5.29 -8.24
CA ARG A 26 -13.88 3.97 -8.85
C ARG A 26 -14.00 2.80 -7.86
N ALA A 27 -13.55 2.94 -6.62
CA ALA A 27 -13.64 1.81 -5.70
C ALA A 27 -15.08 1.63 -5.17
N PRO A 28 -15.55 0.39 -5.00
CA PRO A 28 -16.83 0.08 -4.34
C PRO A 28 -16.85 0.69 -2.93
N ALA A 29 -17.99 1.25 -2.52
CA ALA A 29 -18.18 1.87 -1.20
C ALA A 29 -17.60 1.07 0.00
N PRO A 30 -17.76 -0.27 0.10
CA PRO A 30 -17.23 -1.02 1.24
C PRO A 30 -15.70 -1.22 1.21
N LEU A 31 -15.05 -1.12 0.05
CA LEU A 31 -13.60 -1.31 -0.10
C LEU A 31 -12.82 0.00 0.05
N ARG A 32 -13.48 1.16 -0.09
CA ARG A 32 -12.86 2.48 0.08
C ARG A 32 -12.08 2.64 1.38
N PRO A 33 -12.61 2.30 2.57
CA PRO A 33 -11.87 2.48 3.81
C PRO A 33 -10.62 1.56 3.89
N TYR A 34 -10.69 0.34 3.35
CA TYR A 34 -9.54 -0.58 3.28
C TYR A 34 -8.46 -0.10 2.29
N LEU A 35 -8.87 0.43 1.14
CA LEU A 35 -7.95 0.97 0.14
C LEU A 35 -7.27 2.26 0.61
N ARG A 36 -7.99 3.11 1.35
CA ARG A 36 -7.41 4.28 2.02
C ARG A 36 -6.45 3.86 3.14
N LEU A 37 -6.78 2.82 3.89
CA LEU A 37 -5.91 2.24 4.91
C LEU A 37 -4.60 1.71 4.30
N SER A 38 -4.67 1.04 3.15
CA SER A 38 -3.49 0.62 2.39
C SER A 38 -2.82 1.74 1.60
N ARG A 39 -3.25 3.00 1.77
CA ARG A 39 -2.75 4.19 1.06
C ARG A 39 -2.71 4.03 -0.46
N ALA A 40 -3.68 3.30 -1.02
CA ALA A 40 -3.84 3.10 -2.47
C ALA A 40 -4.05 4.41 -3.24
N ASP A 41 -4.44 5.48 -2.54
CA ASP A 41 -4.54 6.84 -3.04
C ASP A 41 -3.18 7.53 -3.24
N ARG A 42 -2.07 7.01 -2.66
CA ARG A 42 -0.74 7.65 -2.68
C ARG A 42 0.32 6.78 -3.33
N PRO A 43 0.47 6.84 -4.67
CA PRO A 43 1.36 5.94 -5.40
C PRO A 43 2.85 6.19 -5.13
N ILE A 44 3.23 7.36 -4.62
CA ILE A 44 4.63 7.73 -4.31
C ILE A 44 5.31 6.64 -3.47
N GLY A 45 4.61 6.13 -2.46
CA GLY A 45 5.12 5.09 -1.59
C GLY A 45 5.41 3.78 -2.30
N THR A 46 4.55 3.40 -3.25
CA THR A 46 4.72 2.20 -4.06
C THR A 46 5.89 2.36 -5.03
N TRP A 47 6.04 3.54 -5.64
CA TRP A 47 7.19 3.83 -6.52
C TRP A 47 8.52 3.69 -5.79
N LEU A 48 8.62 4.17 -4.54
CA LEU A 48 9.83 4.04 -3.74
C LEU A 48 10.24 2.58 -3.51
N LEU A 49 9.27 1.67 -3.35
CA LEU A 49 9.57 0.22 -3.24
C LEU A 49 9.85 -0.41 -4.61
N LEU A 50 9.16 0.04 -5.66
CA LEU A 50 9.20 -0.60 -6.98
C LEU A 50 10.47 -0.27 -7.78
N LEU A 51 10.91 0.98 -7.76
CA LEU A 51 12.04 1.44 -8.58
C LEU A 51 13.33 0.65 -8.31
N PRO A 52 13.74 0.38 -7.05
CA PRO A 52 14.92 -0.45 -6.77
C PRO A 52 14.79 -1.88 -7.31
N CYS A 53 13.59 -2.47 -7.23
CA CYS A 53 13.35 -3.82 -7.77
C CYS A 53 13.54 -3.87 -9.29
N TRP A 54 12.99 -2.89 -10.00
CA TRP A 54 13.13 -2.80 -11.45
C TRP A 54 14.56 -2.47 -11.88
N TRP A 55 15.29 -1.63 -11.14
CA TRP A 55 16.72 -1.42 -11.39
C TRP A 55 17.51 -2.72 -11.25
N GLY A 56 17.28 -3.49 -10.19
CA GLY A 56 17.94 -4.79 -10.01
C GLY A 56 17.66 -5.76 -11.16
N LEU A 57 16.40 -5.82 -11.62
CA LEU A 57 16.01 -6.64 -12.76
C LEU A 57 16.67 -6.18 -14.07
N LEU A 58 16.63 -4.87 -14.37
CA LEU A 58 17.22 -4.31 -15.59
C LEU A 58 18.74 -4.50 -15.63
N LEU A 59 19.42 -4.37 -14.49
CA LEU A 59 20.85 -4.66 -14.38
C LEU A 59 21.14 -6.15 -14.65
N ALA A 60 20.30 -7.06 -14.15
CA ALA A 60 20.44 -8.49 -14.41
C ALA A 60 20.22 -8.84 -15.90
N ILE A 61 19.22 -8.23 -16.54
CA ILE A 61 18.98 -8.35 -18.00
C ILE A 61 20.17 -7.80 -18.78
N GLY A 62 20.68 -6.63 -18.39
CA GLY A 62 21.85 -6.01 -19.04
C GLY A 62 23.11 -6.85 -18.90
N HIS A 63 23.32 -7.52 -17.76
CA HIS A 63 24.45 -8.40 -17.53
C HIS A 63 24.36 -9.70 -18.34
N THR A 64 23.18 -10.30 -18.44
CA THR A 64 22.96 -11.56 -19.17
C THR A 64 22.77 -11.37 -20.67
N GLY A 65 22.45 -10.14 -21.11
CA GLY A 65 22.18 -9.79 -22.51
C GLY A 65 20.91 -10.43 -23.07
N ARG A 66 20.03 -10.97 -22.22
CA ARG A 66 18.82 -11.70 -22.61
C ARG A 66 17.64 -11.21 -21.79
N ALA A 67 16.51 -11.02 -22.45
CA ALA A 67 15.22 -10.77 -21.81
C ALA A 67 14.30 -11.96 -22.07
N SER A 68 13.74 -12.52 -21.00
CA SER A 68 12.83 -13.66 -21.05
C SER A 68 11.43 -13.27 -20.54
N LEU A 69 10.44 -14.11 -20.83
CA LEU A 69 9.09 -13.96 -20.26
C LEU A 69 9.11 -14.06 -18.72
N TYR A 70 10.08 -14.77 -18.15
CA TYR A 70 10.26 -14.85 -16.71
C TYR A 70 10.70 -13.52 -16.11
N ASP A 71 11.53 -12.74 -16.82
CA ASP A 71 11.90 -11.39 -16.38
C ASP A 71 10.70 -10.44 -16.40
N ALA A 72 9.83 -10.56 -17.41
CA ALA A 72 8.56 -9.83 -17.44
C ALA A 72 7.65 -10.21 -16.26
N TRP A 73 7.61 -11.50 -15.89
CA TRP A 73 6.91 -11.96 -14.69
C TRP A 73 7.51 -11.36 -13.41
N ILE A 74 8.84 -11.33 -13.27
CA ILE A 74 9.50 -10.68 -12.13
C ILE A 74 9.12 -9.19 -12.07
N ALA A 75 9.13 -8.47 -13.19
CA ALA A 75 8.76 -7.05 -13.23
C ALA A 75 7.33 -6.81 -12.71
N LEU A 76 6.37 -7.64 -13.16
CA LEU A 76 4.97 -7.59 -12.72
C LEU A 76 4.82 -8.01 -11.25
N GLY A 77 5.51 -9.07 -10.85
CA GLY A 77 5.54 -9.56 -9.48
C GLY A 77 6.09 -8.52 -8.50
N CYS A 78 7.15 -7.80 -8.88
CA CYS A 78 7.68 -6.68 -8.11
C CYS A 78 6.69 -5.51 -8.01
N ALA A 79 5.98 -5.18 -9.11
CA ALA A 79 4.97 -4.12 -9.08
C ALA A 79 3.80 -4.46 -8.15
N ALA A 80 3.25 -5.68 -8.28
CA ALA A 80 2.19 -6.17 -7.42
C ALA A 80 2.66 -6.30 -5.95
N GLY A 81 3.84 -6.87 -5.73
CA GLY A 81 4.45 -7.02 -4.41
C GLY A 81 4.70 -5.68 -3.72
N ALA A 82 5.26 -4.69 -4.43
CA ALA A 82 5.49 -3.35 -3.89
C ALA A 82 4.18 -2.68 -3.47
N TRP A 83 3.11 -2.82 -4.28
CA TRP A 83 1.80 -2.31 -3.96
C TRP A 83 1.21 -2.96 -2.70
N LEU A 84 1.23 -4.29 -2.64
CA LEU A 84 0.69 -5.07 -1.52
C LEU A 84 1.47 -4.81 -0.23
N MET A 85 2.80 -4.82 -0.29
CA MET A 85 3.65 -4.63 0.89
C MET A 85 3.64 -3.21 1.41
N ARG A 86 3.52 -2.21 0.52
CA ARG A 86 3.27 -0.82 0.94
C ARG A 86 1.96 -0.73 1.71
N GLY A 87 0.90 -1.35 1.18
CA GLY A 87 -0.41 -1.36 1.80
C GLY A 87 -0.43 -2.06 3.17
N ALA A 88 0.21 -3.22 3.26
CA ALA A 88 0.38 -3.96 4.52
C ALA A 88 1.16 -3.15 5.57
N GLY A 89 2.31 -2.57 5.20
CA GLY A 89 3.11 -1.75 6.11
C GLY A 89 2.39 -0.50 6.59
N CYS A 90 1.63 0.18 5.72
CA CYS A 90 0.81 1.32 6.14
C CYS A 90 -0.31 0.91 7.11
N THR A 91 -0.92 -0.25 6.86
CA THR A 91 -1.96 -0.80 7.74
C THR A 91 -1.39 -1.15 9.12
N TRP A 92 -0.19 -1.74 9.18
CA TRP A 92 0.51 -2.04 10.43
C TRP A 92 0.79 -0.78 11.25
N ASN A 93 1.29 0.28 10.60
CA ASN A 93 1.53 1.56 11.27
C ASN A 93 0.24 2.14 11.85
N ASP A 94 -0.85 2.18 11.07
CA ASP A 94 -2.13 2.72 11.54
C ASP A 94 -2.74 1.85 12.68
N ILE A 95 -2.48 0.54 12.74
CA ILE A 95 -2.86 -0.32 13.88
C ILE A 95 -2.05 0.04 15.14
N THR A 96 -0.74 0.23 14.99
CA THR A 96 0.19 0.50 16.09
C THR A 96 0.00 1.91 16.65
N ASP A 97 -0.16 2.89 15.78
CA ASP A 97 -0.28 4.31 16.12
C ASP A 97 -1.70 4.71 16.57
N ARG A 98 -2.66 3.76 16.58
CA ARG A 98 -4.10 4.02 16.82
C ARG A 98 -4.39 4.87 18.07
N HIS A 99 -3.61 4.70 19.15
CA HIS A 99 -3.83 5.39 20.42
C HIS A 99 -3.28 6.81 20.40
N ILE A 100 -2.21 7.04 19.64
CA ILE A 100 -1.58 8.35 19.46
C ILE A 100 -2.40 9.15 18.42
N ASP A 101 -2.82 8.49 17.34
CA ASP A 101 -3.64 9.10 16.29
C ASP A 101 -5.03 9.52 16.79
N ALA A 102 -5.58 8.84 17.80
CA ALA A 102 -6.83 9.25 18.43
C ALA A 102 -6.72 10.55 19.26
N GLN A 103 -5.51 10.96 19.64
CA GLN A 103 -5.25 12.15 20.46
C GLN A 103 -4.87 13.38 19.62
N VAL A 104 -4.71 13.22 18.30
CA VAL A 104 -4.28 14.29 17.38
C VAL A 104 -5.41 14.60 16.40
N GLU A 105 -5.90 15.84 16.44
CA GLU A 105 -7.07 16.32 15.67
C GLU A 105 -6.94 16.06 14.16
N ARG A 106 -5.71 16.15 13.61
CA ARG A 106 -5.42 15.86 12.20
C ARG A 106 -5.53 14.37 11.83
N THR A 107 -5.24 13.43 12.74
CA THR A 107 -5.21 11.99 12.46
C THR A 107 -6.37 11.20 13.08
N ALA A 108 -7.19 11.87 13.89
CA ALA A 108 -8.46 11.32 14.40
C ALA A 108 -9.44 10.91 13.28
N SER A 109 -9.34 11.51 12.09
CA SER A 109 -10.16 11.16 10.92
C SER A 109 -9.72 9.87 10.18
N ARG A 110 -8.62 9.23 10.60
CA ARG A 110 -8.13 8.00 9.97
C ARG A 110 -9.13 6.84 10.16
N PRO A 111 -9.14 5.82 9.29
CA PRO A 111 -10.19 4.79 9.29
C PRO A 111 -10.28 3.95 10.59
N ILE A 112 -9.16 3.74 11.28
CA ILE A 112 -9.14 2.97 12.54
C ILE A 112 -9.58 3.83 13.74
N PRO A 113 -9.00 5.03 14.01
CA PRO A 113 -9.47 5.90 15.10
C PRO A 113 -10.92 6.39 14.93
N SER A 114 -11.37 6.61 13.70
CA SER A 114 -12.76 7.03 13.41
C SER A 114 -13.78 5.88 13.45
N GLY A 115 -13.34 4.63 13.69
CA GLY A 115 -14.22 3.48 13.79
C GLY A 115 -14.77 2.95 12.46
N GLN A 116 -14.30 3.45 11.31
CA GLN A 116 -14.70 2.96 9.98
C GLN A 116 -14.21 1.53 9.71
N VAL A 117 -13.06 1.14 10.31
CA VAL A 117 -12.49 -0.21 10.23
C VAL A 117 -12.01 -0.62 11.61
N SER A 118 -12.45 -1.78 12.10
CA SER A 118 -11.93 -2.32 13.36
C SER A 118 -10.47 -2.76 13.23
N ALA A 119 -9.70 -2.70 14.32
CA ALA A 119 -8.30 -3.18 14.31
C ALA A 119 -8.19 -4.65 13.86
N ARG A 120 -9.20 -5.48 14.16
CA ARG A 120 -9.26 -6.88 13.71
C ARG A 120 -9.43 -6.97 12.19
N GLN A 121 -10.31 -6.17 11.59
CA GLN A 121 -10.49 -6.11 10.14
C GLN A 121 -9.23 -5.57 9.44
N ALA A 122 -8.58 -4.56 10.01
CA ALA A 122 -7.31 -4.05 9.53
C ALA A 122 -6.22 -5.12 9.55
N ALA A 123 -6.11 -5.90 10.63
CA ALA A 123 -5.15 -7.01 10.74
C ALA A 123 -5.43 -8.12 9.70
N VAL A 124 -6.70 -8.47 9.46
CA VAL A 124 -7.07 -9.43 8.40
C VAL A 124 -6.69 -8.90 7.03
N TRP A 125 -6.97 -7.62 6.74
CA TRP A 125 -6.61 -6.98 5.47
C TRP A 125 -5.09 -6.94 5.25
N MET A 126 -4.33 -6.62 6.29
CA MET A 126 -2.87 -6.68 6.27
C MET A 126 -2.37 -8.11 6.00
N GLY A 127 -2.92 -9.10 6.71
CA GLY A 127 -2.58 -10.51 6.54
C GLY A 127 -2.84 -11.02 5.13
N LEU A 128 -3.98 -10.64 4.52
CA LEU A 128 -4.29 -10.97 3.13
C LEU A 128 -3.28 -10.36 2.15
N GLN A 129 -2.95 -9.08 2.30
CA GLN A 129 -1.94 -8.44 1.44
C GLN A 129 -0.57 -9.10 1.57
N ALA A 130 -0.13 -9.39 2.79
CA ALA A 130 1.13 -10.08 3.06
C ALA A 130 1.14 -11.51 2.51
N ALA A 131 0.05 -12.27 2.65
CA ALA A 131 -0.06 -13.62 2.12
C ALA A 131 0.00 -13.65 0.58
N ILE A 132 -0.66 -12.71 -0.10
CA ILE A 132 -0.58 -12.61 -1.56
C ILE A 132 0.84 -12.21 -1.99
N ALA A 133 1.46 -11.24 -1.31
CA ALA A 133 2.83 -10.83 -1.61
C ALA A 133 3.83 -11.99 -1.39
N PHE A 134 3.63 -12.79 -0.34
CA PHE A 134 4.42 -13.97 -0.07
C PHE A 134 4.22 -15.05 -1.14
N ALA A 135 2.99 -15.29 -1.58
CA ALA A 135 2.71 -16.22 -2.68
C ALA A 135 3.41 -15.81 -3.98
N ILE A 136 3.47 -14.51 -4.28
CA ILE A 136 4.26 -13.97 -5.41
C ILE A 136 5.75 -14.26 -5.21
N LEU A 137 6.30 -14.00 -4.01
CA LEU A 137 7.71 -14.27 -3.70
C LEU A 137 8.08 -15.73 -3.92
N LEU A 138 7.20 -16.68 -3.57
CA LEU A 138 7.44 -18.11 -3.80
C LEU A 138 7.54 -18.50 -5.28
N THR A 139 7.08 -17.66 -6.20
CA THR A 139 7.26 -17.87 -7.64
C THR A 139 8.64 -17.42 -8.15
N PHE A 140 9.44 -16.74 -7.32
CA PHE A 140 10.76 -16.26 -7.69
C PHE A 140 11.84 -17.33 -7.43
N ASN A 141 13.09 -17.02 -7.73
CA ASN A 141 14.19 -17.95 -7.52
C ASN A 141 14.47 -18.18 -6.01
N ARG A 142 15.16 -19.27 -5.70
CA ARG A 142 15.49 -19.64 -4.31
C ARG A 142 16.26 -18.56 -3.56
N ALA A 143 17.16 -17.84 -4.23
CA ALA A 143 17.94 -16.77 -3.62
C ALA A 143 17.02 -15.64 -3.12
N ALA A 144 16.08 -15.18 -3.95
CA ALA A 144 15.10 -14.16 -3.59
C ALA A 144 14.22 -14.61 -2.41
N ILE A 145 13.76 -15.85 -2.42
CA ILE A 145 12.96 -16.42 -1.32
C ILE A 145 13.74 -16.39 -0.01
N VAL A 146 14.99 -16.89 0.00
CA VAL A 146 15.83 -16.93 1.20
C VAL A 146 16.13 -15.53 1.72
N ILE A 147 16.51 -14.60 0.85
CA ILE A 147 16.78 -13.20 1.25
C ILE A 147 15.52 -12.53 1.80
N GLY A 148 14.37 -12.74 1.16
CA GLY A 148 13.10 -12.17 1.60
C GLY A 148 12.70 -12.67 2.99
N VAL A 149 12.85 -13.98 3.27
CA VAL A 149 12.60 -14.52 4.61
C VAL A 149 13.64 -14.02 5.62
N ALA A 150 14.91 -13.98 5.24
CA ALA A 150 15.98 -13.50 6.11
C ALA A 150 15.82 -12.03 6.50
N SER A 151 15.22 -11.19 5.66
CA SER A 151 14.97 -9.77 5.99
C SER A 151 13.97 -9.54 7.13
N LEU A 152 13.30 -10.60 7.61
CA LEU A 152 12.37 -10.56 8.74
C LEU A 152 13.03 -10.96 10.07
N LEU A 153 14.28 -11.43 10.04
CA LEU A 153 15.10 -11.81 11.20
C LEU A 153 15.98 -10.64 11.62
#